data_AF-A0A392WAD7-F1
#
_entry.id   AF-A0A392WAD7-F1
#
_cell.length_a   1.000
_cell.length_b   1.000
_cell.length_c   1.000
_cell.angle_alpha   90.00
_cell.angle_beta   90.00
_cell.angle_gamma   90.00
#
_symmetry.space_group_name_H-M   'P 1'
#
loop_
_entity.id
_entity.type
_entity.pdbx_description
1 polymer ?
#
loop_
_entity_poly.entity_id
_entity_poly.type
_entity_poly.pdbx_seq_one_letter_code
_entity_poly.pdbx_strand_id
1 'polypeptide(L)' 'MSHKPTIFIGGYNPEGAIKWVEEVEIIFEEMGCIEESKTTLGVYVLREEANNWW' A
#
# COMPACT_ATOMS: atom_id res chain seq x y z
N MET A 1 -13.21 -0.81 13.26
CA MET A 1 -13.10 0.42 12.45
C MET A 1 -12.82 -0.03 11.03
N SER A 2 -13.54 0.46 10.02
CA SER A 2 -13.30 0.07 8.62
C SER A 2 -12.27 1.04 8.04
N HIS A 3 -11.00 0.65 8.02
CA HIS A 3 -10.01 1.38 7.24
C HIS A 3 -10.34 1.14 5.76
N LYS A 4 -10.51 2.21 4.99
CA LYS A 4 -10.69 2.09 3.54
C LYS A 4 -9.36 1.60 2.95
N PRO A 5 -9.38 0.72 1.93
CA PRO A 5 -8.16 0.34 1.24
C PRO A 5 -7.49 1.59 0.66
N THR A 6 -6.24 1.84 1.04
CA THR A 6 -5.41 2.92 0.51
C THR A 6 -4.85 2.48 -0.84
N ILE A 7 -5.41 3.00 -1.93
CA ILE A 7 -5.00 2.66 -3.29
C ILE A 7 -3.83 3.55 -3.72
N PHE A 8 -2.79 2.96 -4.32
CA PHE A 8 -1.72 3.71 -4.97
C PHE A 8 -1.76 3.51 -6.48
N ILE A 9 -1.91 4.61 -7.21
CA ILE A 9 -2.05 4.62 -8.67
C ILE A 9 -0.69 4.79 -9.37
N GLY A 10 0.30 5.41 -8.70
CA GLY A 10 1.60 5.75 -9.27
C GLY A 10 1.78 7.25 -9.48
N GLY A 11 2.63 7.63 -10.45
CA GLY A 11 2.95 9.01 -10.80
C GLY A 11 4.07 9.67 -9.98
N TYR A 12 4.52 10.84 -10.44
CA TYR A 12 5.58 11.62 -9.79
C TYR A 12 5.01 12.47 -8.64
N ASN A 13 4.74 11.82 -7.51
CA ASN A 13 4.32 12.46 -6.26
C ASN A 13 5.05 11.85 -5.06
N PRO A 14 6.30 12.27 -4.78
CA PRO A 14 7.13 11.69 -3.73
C PRO A 14 6.49 11.76 -2.33
N GLU A 15 5.90 12.90 -1.97
CA GLU A 15 5.25 13.09 -0.66
C GLU A 15 4.01 12.21 -0.52
N GLY A 16 3.22 12.09 -1.60
CA GLY A 16 2.06 11.19 -1.62
C GLY A 16 2.46 9.72 -1.52
N ALA A 17 3.55 9.32 -2.16
CA ALA A 17 4.07 7.95 -2.07
C ALA A 17 4.55 7.64 -0.64
N ILE A 18 5.29 8.56 0.00
CA ILE A 18 5.73 8.39 1.40
C ILE A 18 4.51 8.22 2.31
N LYS A 19 3.51 9.11 2.20
CA LYS A 19 2.30 9.04 3.00
C LYS A 19 1.53 7.72 2.78
N TRP A 20 1.47 7.24 1.54
CA TRP A 20 0.81 5.98 1.23
C TRP A 20 1.52 4.78 1.90
N VAL A 21 2.86 4.76 1.88
CA VAL A 21 3.64 3.71 2.57
C VAL A 21 3.39 3.73 4.08
N GLU A 22 3.37 4.92 4.71
CA GLU A 22 3.05 5.04 6.13
C GLU A 22 1.65 4.50 6.47
N GLU A 23 0.65 4.84 5.67
CA GLU A 23 -0.72 4.36 5.87
C GLU A 23 -0.85 2.84 5.67
N VAL A 24 -0.15 2.26 4.69
CA VAL A 24 -0.22 0.80 4.43
C VAL A 24 0.51 0.00 5.50
N GLU A 25 1.62 0.48 6.04
CA GLU A 25 2.33 -0.17 7.14
C GLU A 25 1.51 -0.18 8.43
N ILE A 26 0.79 0.90 8.75
CA ILE A 26 -0.15 0.94 9.89
C ILE A 26 -1.22 -0.14 9.74
N ILE A 27 -1.78 -0.30 8.53
CA ILE A 27 -2.80 -1.32 8.25
C ILE A 27 -2.22 -2.73 8.43
N PHE A 28 -0.99 -2.99 7.94
CA PHE A 28 -0.33 -4.28 8.14
C PHE A 28 -0.05 -4.59 9.61
N GLU A 29 0.36 -3.60 10.38
CA GLU A 29 0.56 -3.73 11.82
C GLU A 29 -0.76 -4.05 12.55
N GLU A 30 -1.83 -3.31 12.26
CA GLU A 30 -3.17 -3.57 12.84
C GLU A 30 -3.73 -4.95 12.46
N MET A 31 -3.45 -5.43 11.24
CA MET A 31 -3.84 -6.76 10.78
C MET A 31 -2.94 -7.89 11.31
N GLY A 32 -1.82 -7.57 11.97
CA GLY A 32 -0.84 -8.56 12.41
C GLY A 32 -0.18 -9.31 11.23
N CYS A 33 -0.01 -8.65 10.09
CA CYS A 33 0.61 -9.25 8.91
C CYS A 33 2.09 -9.56 9.16
N ILE A 34 2.48 -10.79 8.88
CA ILE A 34 3.89 -11.17 8.80
C ILE A 34 4.51 -10.60 7.51
N GLU A 35 5.83 -10.40 7.52
CA GLU A 35 6.57 -9.77 6.43
C GLU A 35 6.29 -10.38 5.04
N GLU A 36 6.23 -11.72 4.96
CA GLU A 36 5.91 -12.44 3.72
C GLU A 36 4.51 -12.10 3.18
N SER A 37 3.54 -11.91 4.08
CA SER A 37 2.17 -11.55 3.72
C SER A 37 2.05 -10.08 3.29
N LYS A 38 2.90 -9.18 3.82
CA LYS A 38 2.87 -7.75 3.50
C LYS A 38 3.12 -7.49 2.02
N THR A 39 4.11 -8.15 1.42
CA THR A 39 4.40 -8.00 -0.01
C THR A 39 3.19 -8.43 -0.86
N THR A 40 2.63 -9.60 -0.56
CA THR A 40 1.46 -10.13 -1.29
C THR A 40 0.25 -9.20 -1.16
N LEU A 41 -0.03 -8.70 0.05
CA LEU A 41 -1.14 -7.79 0.31
C LEU A 41 -0.90 -6.38 -0.28
N GLY A 42 0.35 -5.93 -0.31
CA GLY A 42 0.77 -4.66 -0.90
C GLY A 42 0.47 -4.59 -2.40
N VAL A 43 0.64 -5.70 -3.15
CA VAL A 43 0.29 -5.71 -4.58
C VAL A 43 -1.21 -5.46 -4.80
N TYR A 44 -2.07 -5.97 -3.93
CA TYR A 44 -3.53 -5.81 -4.07
C TYR A 44 -4.02 -4.38 -3.92
N VAL A 45 -3.20 -3.46 -3.41
CA VAL A 45 -3.53 -2.05 -3.27
C VAL A 45 -2.87 -1.16 -4.33
N LEU A 46 -2.03 -1.72 -5.21
CA LEU A 46 -1.49 -1.03 -6.38
C LEU A 46 -2.50 -1.02 -7.53
N ARG A 47 -2.62 0.09 -8.25
CA ARG A 47 -3.47 0.23 -9.44
C ARG A 47 -2.71 0.93 -10.55
N GLU A 48 -3.24 0.81 -11.77
CA GLU A 48 -2.77 1.51 -12.97
C GLU A 48 -1.24 1.43 -13.16
N GLU A 49 -0.55 2.58 -13.21
CA GLU A 49 0.89 2.66 -13.45
C GLU A 49 1.69 1.90 -12.39
N ALA A 50 1.33 2.03 -11.12
CA ALA A 50 2.03 1.36 -10.03
C ALA A 50 1.94 -0.17 -10.13
N ASN A 51 0.79 -0.70 -10.54
CA ASN A 51 0.61 -2.14 -10.72
C ASN A 51 1.35 -2.67 -11.97
N ASN A 52 1.55 -1.84 -12.99
CA ASN A 52 2.31 -2.24 -14.18
C ASN A 52 3.83 -2.21 -13.94
N TRP A 53 4.28 -1.38 -13.00
CA TRP A 53 5.70 -1.25 -12.65
C TRP A 53 6.18 -2.39 -11.73
N TRP A 54 5.32 -2.81 -10.81
CA TRP A 54 5.58 -3.87 -9.83
C TRP A 54 5.56 -5.28 -10.45
#